data_AF-A0A397VGB8-F1
#
_entry.id   AF-A0A397VGB8-F1
#
_cell.length_a   1.000
_cell.length_b   1.000
_cell.length_c   1.000
_cell.angle_alpha   90.00
_cell.angle_beta   90.00
_cell.angle_gamma   90.00
#
_symmetry.space_group_name_H-M   'P 1'
#
loop_
_entity.id
_entity.type
_entity.pdbx_description
1 polymer ?
#
loop_
_entity_poly.entity_id
_entity_poly.type
_entity_poly.pdbx_seq_one_letter_code
_entity_poly.pdbx_strand_id
1 'polypeptide(L)'
;MTVHAALWSEDRREERSLVINPSTIPGQATGPTSSIMSLNPPFCIKTLVGSCASSAYLLRDHSDQRGIYFIFQDLSVRIEGTYTLKFSFTDLRGLISPTYEKVRGCVAAEVYSAPFRVYSAKKFPGMTESTALSKAFASQGIKLTIRKDFRYQRINNDDPLDQMNEHTTITTTSTPSNIIKSDNPDDDVEELDDLSHEEIKRER
;
A
#
# COMPACT_ATOMS: atom_id res chain seq x y z
N MET A 1 -11.42 -1.39 22.04
CA MET A 1 -12.05 -0.62 20.97
C MET A 1 -11.52 -1.16 19.65
N THR A 2 -12.39 -1.62 18.77
CA THR A 2 -12.01 -2.14 17.45
C THR A 2 -12.90 -1.53 16.38
N VAL A 3 -12.37 -1.36 15.17
CA VAL A 3 -13.14 -0.98 13.99
C VAL A 3 -12.98 -2.09 12.96
N HIS A 4 -14.10 -2.52 12.38
CA HIS A 4 -14.13 -3.48 11.29
C HIS A 4 -14.46 -2.78 9.97
N ALA A 5 -13.71 -3.09 8.91
CA ALA A 5 -13.94 -2.63 7.55
C ALA A 5 -14.67 -3.70 6.74
N ALA A 6 -15.73 -3.30 6.04
CA ALA A 6 -16.45 -4.12 5.08
C ALA A 6 -16.55 -3.40 3.74
N LEU A 7 -16.62 -4.16 2.64
CA LEU A 7 -16.72 -3.59 1.29
C LEU A 7 -18.19 -3.50 0.88
N TRP A 8 -18.60 -2.31 0.45
CA TRP A 8 -19.96 -2.00 0.04
C TRP A 8 -19.99 -1.45 -1.38
N SER A 9 -21.14 -1.56 -2.03
CA SER A 9 -21.40 -0.89 -3.29
C SER A 9 -21.24 0.63 -3.17
N GLU A 10 -20.98 1.30 -4.29
CA GLU A 10 -20.83 2.77 -4.34
C GLU A 10 -22.02 3.52 -3.75
N ASP A 11 -23.23 3.03 -3.98
CA ASP A 11 -24.50 3.57 -3.45
C ASP A 11 -24.79 3.17 -1.99
N ARG A 12 -23.89 2.39 -1.36
CA ARG A 12 -23.95 1.95 0.05
C ARG A 12 -25.16 1.05 0.39
N ARG A 13 -25.80 0.46 -0.61
CA ARG A 13 -27.00 -0.39 -0.40
C ARG A 13 -26.69 -1.86 -0.19
N GLU A 14 -25.63 -2.34 -0.81
CA GLU A 14 -25.31 -3.77 -0.83
C GLU A 14 -23.91 -4.01 -0.28
N GLU A 15 -23.81 -5.03 0.58
CA GLU A 15 -22.50 -5.55 0.97
C GLU A 15 -21.91 -6.36 -0.18
N ARG A 16 -20.70 -6.00 -0.60
CA ARG A 16 -19.94 -6.64 -1.70
C ARG A 16 -18.69 -7.37 -1.21
N SER A 17 -18.61 -7.64 0.10
CA SER A 17 -17.54 -8.41 0.73
C SER A 17 -17.44 -9.85 0.23
N LEU A 18 -18.51 -10.41 -0.35
CA LEU A 18 -18.60 -11.79 -0.86
C LEU A 18 -19.11 -11.81 -2.29
N VAL A 19 -18.51 -12.64 -3.15
CA VAL A 19 -19.01 -12.95 -4.49
C VAL A 19 -18.99 -14.45 -4.74
N ILE A 20 -19.91 -14.96 -5.54
CA ILE A 20 -19.96 -16.39 -5.89
C ILE A 20 -18.79 -16.70 -6.82
N ASN A 21 -18.05 -17.78 -6.54
CA ASN A 21 -17.02 -18.26 -7.44
C ASN A 21 -17.66 -18.83 -8.72
N PRO A 22 -17.47 -18.22 -9.91
CA PRO A 22 -18.14 -18.65 -11.13
C PRO A 22 -17.79 -20.09 -11.54
N SER A 23 -16.60 -20.59 -11.18
CA SER A 23 -16.19 -21.99 -11.44
C SER A 23 -17.00 -23.02 -10.66
N THR A 24 -17.85 -22.58 -9.73
CA THR A 24 -18.70 -23.44 -8.89
C THR A 24 -20.17 -23.41 -9.28
N ILE A 25 -20.54 -22.59 -10.29
CA ILE A 25 -21.91 -22.51 -10.78
C ILE A 25 -22.14 -23.68 -11.76
N PRO A 26 -23.15 -24.54 -11.54
CA PRO A 26 -23.49 -25.59 -12.49
C PRO A 26 -23.85 -24.96 -13.85
N GLY A 27 -23.12 -25.32 -14.91
CA GLY A 27 -23.37 -24.80 -16.25
C GLY A 27 -24.76 -25.22 -16.75
N GLN A 28 -25.58 -24.25 -17.17
CA GLN A 28 -26.75 -24.54 -17.99
C GLN A 28 -26.28 -25.03 -19.37
N ALA A 29 -26.80 -26.19 -19.78
CA ALA A 29 -26.41 -26.91 -20.97
C ALA A 29 -26.77 -26.15 -22.26
N THR A 30 -25.78 -25.86 -23.11
CA THR A 30 -26.01 -25.43 -24.51
C THR A 30 -25.12 -26.20 -25.50
N GLY A 31 -24.86 -27.49 -25.26
CA GLY A 31 -24.10 -28.33 -26.18
C GLY A 31 -24.25 -29.84 -25.93
N PRO A 32 -24.07 -30.70 -26.95
CA PRO A 32 -24.39 -32.13 -26.90
C PRO A 32 -23.31 -33.02 -26.22
N THR A 33 -22.29 -32.46 -25.58
CA THR A 33 -21.19 -33.25 -24.99
C THR A 33 -21.15 -33.14 -23.47
N SER A 34 -21.63 -34.20 -22.80
CA SER A 34 -21.43 -34.60 -21.40
C SER A 34 -21.10 -33.50 -20.38
N SER A 35 -22.10 -33.06 -19.64
CA SER A 35 -21.97 -32.18 -18.47
C SER A 35 -21.43 -32.96 -17.26
N ILE A 36 -20.22 -32.65 -16.80
CA ILE A 36 -19.80 -33.03 -15.45
C ILE A 36 -20.55 -32.11 -14.48
N MET A 37 -21.58 -32.63 -13.81
CA MET A 37 -22.27 -31.91 -12.74
C MET A 37 -21.35 -31.84 -11.52
N SER A 38 -20.93 -30.64 -11.13
CA SER A 38 -20.30 -30.44 -9.82
C SER A 38 -21.34 -30.68 -8.73
N LEU A 39 -21.16 -31.73 -7.93
CA LEU A 39 -22.02 -32.05 -6.77
C LEU A 39 -21.80 -31.11 -5.58
N ASN A 40 -20.76 -30.27 -5.62
CA ASN A 40 -20.46 -29.32 -4.56
C ASN A 40 -21.29 -28.04 -4.74
N PRO A 41 -21.96 -27.55 -3.68
CA PRO A 41 -22.69 -26.30 -3.75
C PRO A 41 -21.74 -25.13 -4.05
N PRO A 42 -22.21 -24.10 -4.78
CA PRO A 42 -21.40 -22.92 -5.06
C PRO A 42 -21.00 -22.24 -3.75
N PHE A 43 -19.71 -21.90 -3.61
CA PHE A 43 -19.21 -21.19 -2.43
C PHE A 43 -18.84 -19.75 -2.76
N CYS A 44 -19.02 -18.87 -1.78
CA CYS A 44 -18.68 -17.46 -1.89
C CYS A 44 -17.20 -17.24 -1.53
N ILE A 45 -16.52 -16.41 -2.31
CA ILE A 45 -15.16 -15.93 -2.04
C ILE A 45 -15.23 -14.52 -1.46
N LYS A 46 -14.31 -14.21 -0.54
CA LYS A 46 -14.14 -12.86 0.01
C LYS A 46 -13.47 -11.94 -1.00
N THR A 47 -14.15 -10.85 -1.34
CA THR A 47 -13.67 -9.82 -2.27
C THR A 47 -12.70 -8.85 -1.60
N LEU A 48 -13.02 -8.42 -0.37
CA LEU A 48 -12.12 -7.67 0.50
C LEU A 48 -11.25 -8.65 1.30
N VAL A 49 -9.94 -8.45 1.24
CA VAL A 49 -8.95 -9.30 1.92
C VAL A 49 -7.89 -8.45 2.61
N GLY A 50 -7.08 -9.10 3.45
CA GLY A 50 -6.12 -8.45 4.32
C GLY A 50 -6.66 -8.24 5.73
N SER A 51 -6.10 -7.27 6.43
CA SER A 51 -6.41 -6.92 7.82
C SER A 51 -7.64 -6.02 7.91
N CYS A 52 -8.83 -6.63 7.89
CA CYS A 52 -10.13 -5.94 7.91
C CYS A 52 -10.56 -5.43 9.30
N ALA A 53 -9.80 -5.69 10.35
CA ALA A 53 -10.05 -5.17 11.69
C ALA A 53 -8.84 -4.39 12.19
N SER A 54 -9.10 -3.25 12.83
CA SER A 54 -8.05 -2.39 13.38
C SER A 54 -8.34 -2.03 14.83
N SER A 55 -7.30 -2.13 15.65
CA SER A 55 -7.31 -1.65 17.03
C SER A 55 -7.09 -0.15 17.09
N ALA A 56 -7.45 0.46 18.22
CA ALA A 56 -7.20 1.88 18.47
C ALA A 56 -5.70 2.15 18.71
N TYR A 57 -5.17 3.17 18.05
CA TYR A 57 -3.84 3.72 18.27
C TYR A 57 -3.94 5.14 18.81
N LEU A 58 -3.21 5.44 19.88
CA LEU A 58 -3.07 6.81 20.37
C LEU A 58 -1.86 7.44 19.68
N LEU A 59 -2.11 8.33 18.72
CA LEU A 59 -1.07 8.93 17.88
C LEU A 59 -1.27 10.45 17.81
N ARG A 60 -0.26 11.13 17.28
CA ARG A 60 -0.34 12.52 16.85
C ARG A 60 -0.48 12.58 15.33
N ASP A 61 -1.31 13.49 14.82
CA ASP A 61 -1.37 13.72 13.37
C ASP A 61 -0.16 14.53 12.86
N HIS A 62 -0.21 14.88 11.57
CA HIS A 62 0.79 15.72 10.91
C HIS A 62 0.83 17.18 11.43
N SER A 63 -0.15 17.61 12.21
CA SER A 63 -0.22 18.92 12.88
C SER A 63 0.04 18.81 14.40
N ASP A 64 0.67 17.71 14.82
CA ASP A 64 1.00 17.37 16.20
C ASP A 64 -0.21 17.23 17.16
N GLN A 65 -1.43 17.06 16.62
CA GLN A 65 -2.64 16.90 17.43
C GLN A 65 -2.85 15.45 17.84
N ARG A 66 -2.94 15.22 19.16
CA ARG A 66 -3.20 13.90 19.74
C ARG A 66 -4.63 13.44 19.47
N GLY A 67 -4.77 12.19 19.04
CA GLY A 67 -6.07 11.57 18.77
C GLY A 67 -6.02 10.04 18.80
N ILE A 68 -7.21 9.44 18.74
CA ILE A 68 -7.37 7.99 18.60
C ILE A 68 -7.60 7.69 17.12
N TYR A 69 -6.75 6.85 16.54
CA TYR A 69 -6.79 6.50 15.13
C TYR A 69 -6.95 4.99 14.95
N PHE A 70 -7.68 4.60 13.91
CA PHE A 70 -7.79 3.22 13.44
C PHE A 70 -7.18 3.16 12.05
N ILE A 71 -6.17 2.32 11.88
CA ILE A 71 -5.33 2.31 10.68
C ILE A 71 -5.56 1.01 9.92
N PHE A 72 -5.81 1.14 8.61
CA PHE A 72 -6.06 0.04 7.68
C PHE A 72 -5.04 0.09 6.54
N GLN A 73 -3.85 -0.42 6.81
CA GLN A 73 -2.70 -0.41 5.90
C GLN A 73 -2.63 -1.61 4.97
N ASP A 74 -3.41 -2.64 5.26
CA ASP A 74 -3.43 -3.92 4.54
C ASP A 74 -4.87 -4.26 4.16
N LEU A 75 -5.41 -3.51 3.20
CA LEU A 75 -6.69 -3.81 2.56
C LEU A 75 -6.45 -4.01 1.07
N SER A 76 -7.01 -5.09 0.53
CA SER A 76 -6.96 -5.40 -0.89
C SER A 76 -8.32 -5.85 -1.38
N VAL A 77 -8.69 -5.41 -2.59
CA VAL A 77 -9.95 -5.79 -3.24
C VAL A 77 -9.62 -6.60 -4.49
N ARG A 78 -10.18 -7.80 -4.59
CA ARG A 78 -9.85 -8.74 -5.68
C ARG A 78 -10.52 -8.40 -7.00
N ILE A 79 -11.74 -7.88 -6.93
CA ILE A 79 -12.60 -7.68 -8.10
C ILE A 79 -12.62 -6.20 -8.46
N GLU A 80 -12.38 -5.89 -9.74
CA GLU A 80 -12.48 -4.53 -10.24
C GLU A 80 -13.89 -3.95 -10.07
N GLY A 81 -13.99 -2.62 -9.97
CA GLY A 81 -15.27 -1.94 -9.74
C GLY A 81 -15.11 -0.66 -8.93
N THR A 82 -16.24 -0.03 -8.61
CA THR A 82 -16.30 1.13 -7.73
C THR A 82 -17.02 0.74 -6.45
N TYR A 83 -16.38 1.01 -5.31
CA TYR A 83 -16.86 0.56 -4.01
C TYR A 83 -16.70 1.67 -2.96
N THR A 84 -17.34 1.45 -1.82
CA THR A 84 -17.14 2.23 -0.60
C THR A 84 -16.76 1.29 0.54
N LEU A 85 -15.91 1.72 1.47
CA LEU A 85 -15.66 0.97 2.71
C LEU A 85 -16.63 1.43 3.79
N LYS A 86 -17.27 0.48 4.47
CA LYS A 86 -18.01 0.72 5.72
C LYS A 86 -17.11 0.37 6.90
N PHE A 87 -16.95 1.30 7.82
CA PHE A 87 -16.22 1.12 9.07
C PHE A 87 -17.21 1.04 10.22
N SER A 88 -17.27 -0.11 10.89
CA SER A 88 -18.15 -0.35 12.03
C SER A 88 -17.32 -0.38 13.32
N PHE A 89 -17.57 0.57 14.21
CA PHE A 89 -16.89 0.70 15.49
C PHE A 89 -17.60 -0.11 16.57
N THR A 90 -16.86 -0.95 17.29
CA THR A 90 -17.38 -1.76 18.39
C THR A 90 -16.60 -1.47 19.67
N ASP A 91 -17.31 -1.09 20.73
CA ASP A 91 -16.76 -1.03 22.07
C ASP A 91 -16.87 -2.40 22.76
N LEU A 92 -15.72 -2.99 23.06
CA LEU A 92 -15.62 -4.31 23.68
C LEU A 92 -15.55 -4.24 25.21
N ARG A 93 -15.54 -3.04 25.82
CA ARG A 93 -15.48 -2.87 27.28
C ARG A 93 -16.66 -3.53 28.00
N GLY A 94 -17.83 -3.60 27.36
CA GLY A 94 -19.00 -4.31 27.88
C GLY A 94 -18.85 -5.83 27.95
N LEU A 95 -17.83 -6.41 27.31
CA LEU A 95 -17.57 -7.87 27.33
C LEU A 95 -16.84 -8.34 28.59
N ILE A 96 -16.14 -7.42 29.27
CA ILE A 96 -15.25 -7.69 30.41
C ILE A 96 -15.95 -7.47 31.77
N SER A 97 -17.16 -6.90 31.77
CA SER A 97 -17.95 -6.69 32.98
C SER A 97 -19.08 -7.74 33.04
N PRO A 98 -19.09 -8.64 34.03
CA PRO A 98 -20.11 -9.68 34.16
C PRO A 98 -21.50 -9.14 34.53
N THR A 99 -21.63 -7.83 34.83
CA THR A 99 -22.86 -7.21 35.32
C THR A 99 -23.78 -6.71 34.21
N TYR A 100 -23.30 -6.57 32.97
CA TYR A 100 -24.07 -6.02 31.85
C TYR A 100 -24.45 -7.11 30.84
N GLU A 101 -25.47 -7.91 31.16
CA GLU A 101 -25.92 -9.01 30.29
C GLU A 101 -26.53 -8.59 28.94
N LYS A 102 -26.86 -7.31 28.71
CA LYS A 102 -27.81 -6.96 27.64
C LYS A 102 -27.29 -6.23 26.40
N VAL A 103 -26.04 -5.73 26.37
CA VAL A 103 -25.52 -5.03 25.17
C VAL A 103 -24.07 -5.45 24.89
N ARG A 104 -23.89 -6.72 24.54
CA ARG A 104 -22.59 -7.30 24.21
C ARG A 104 -22.22 -6.97 22.76
N GLY A 105 -21.05 -6.37 22.53
CA GLY A 105 -20.43 -6.31 21.20
C GLY A 105 -21.22 -5.59 20.11
N CYS A 106 -22.18 -4.73 20.47
CA CYS A 106 -22.95 -3.98 19.49
C CYS A 106 -22.08 -2.95 18.77
N VAL A 107 -22.34 -2.77 17.48
CA VAL A 107 -21.74 -1.68 16.71
C VAL A 107 -22.27 -0.36 17.25
N ALA A 108 -21.39 0.46 17.81
CA ALA A 108 -21.74 1.73 18.45
C ALA A 108 -21.77 2.91 17.47
N ALA A 109 -21.01 2.82 16.37
CA ALA A 109 -21.04 3.80 15.29
C ALA A 109 -20.63 3.16 13.97
N GLU A 110 -21.12 3.71 12.86
CA GLU A 110 -20.72 3.32 11.51
C GLU A 110 -20.41 4.56 10.68
N VAL A 111 -19.43 4.46 9.79
CA VAL A 111 -19.11 5.50 8.82
C VAL A 111 -18.71 4.88 7.49
N TYR A 112 -19.03 5.56 6.40
CA TYR A 112 -18.66 5.15 5.05
C TYR A 112 -17.56 6.05 4.50
N SER A 113 -16.61 5.47 3.76
CA SER A 113 -15.61 6.24 3.02
C SER A 113 -16.23 7.02 1.86
N ALA A 114 -15.41 7.84 1.20
CA ALA A 114 -15.69 8.22 -0.17
C ALA A 114 -15.60 6.99 -1.10
N PRO A 115 -16.34 6.97 -2.23
CA PRO A 115 -16.18 5.93 -3.23
C PRO A 115 -14.75 5.90 -3.79
N PHE A 116 -14.26 4.70 -4.09
CA PHE A 116 -12.95 4.49 -4.70
C PHE A 116 -13.03 3.41 -5.79
N ARG A 117 -12.12 3.50 -6.75
CA ARG A 117 -12.09 2.60 -7.90
C ARG A 117 -10.97 1.58 -7.77
N VAL A 118 -11.33 0.32 -7.99
CA VAL A 118 -10.42 -0.81 -8.11
C VAL A 118 -10.18 -1.05 -9.59
N TYR A 119 -8.91 -0.92 -10.00
CA TYR A 119 -8.49 -1.02 -11.38
C TYR A 119 -7.93 -2.41 -11.68
N SER A 120 -8.12 -2.87 -12.91
CA SER A 120 -7.26 -3.92 -13.48
C SER A 120 -5.81 -3.43 -13.61
N ALA A 121 -4.86 -4.37 -13.64
CA ALA A 121 -3.43 -4.07 -13.71
C ALA A 121 -3.06 -3.11 -14.86
N LYS A 122 -3.69 -3.27 -16.04
CA LYS A 122 -3.43 -2.43 -17.22
C LYS A 122 -3.95 -1.00 -17.10
N LYS A 123 -5.02 -0.79 -16.31
CA LYS A 123 -5.67 0.53 -16.15
C LYS A 123 -5.25 1.23 -14.87
N PHE A 124 -4.40 0.61 -14.06
CA PHE A 124 -3.99 1.15 -12.77
C PHE A 124 -3.09 2.38 -12.98
N PRO A 125 -3.46 3.57 -12.45
CA PRO A 125 -2.71 4.81 -12.67
C PRO A 125 -1.37 4.86 -11.91
N GLY A 126 -1.01 3.79 -11.21
CA GLY A 126 0.10 3.75 -10.27
C GLY A 126 -0.33 4.19 -8.87
N MET A 127 0.60 4.02 -7.93
CA MET A 127 0.40 4.43 -6.54
C MET A 127 0.76 5.91 -6.39
N THR A 128 0.06 6.61 -5.50
CA THR A 128 0.40 7.98 -5.11
C THR A 128 1.53 7.99 -4.09
N GLU A 129 2.16 9.15 -3.87
CA GLU A 129 3.03 9.29 -2.69
C GLU A 129 2.25 9.15 -1.39
N SER A 130 2.99 8.86 -0.32
CA SER A 130 2.43 8.84 1.03
C SER A 130 2.05 10.25 1.47
N THR A 131 0.84 10.39 2.01
CA THR A 131 0.35 11.64 2.57
C THR A 131 1.18 12.08 3.78
N ALA A 132 1.10 13.37 4.15
CA ALA A 132 1.72 13.88 5.37
C ALA A 132 1.26 13.11 6.62
N LEU A 133 -0.04 12.77 6.69
CA LEU A 133 -0.60 11.97 7.77
C LEU A 133 0.00 10.56 7.84
N SER A 134 0.17 9.89 6.69
CA SER A 134 0.82 8.58 6.62
C SER A 134 2.28 8.64 7.08
N LYS A 135 3.02 9.68 6.65
CA LYS A 135 4.42 9.90 7.06
C LYS A 135 4.53 10.15 8.58
N ALA A 136 3.63 10.95 9.15
CA ALA A 136 3.58 11.23 10.59
C ALA A 136 3.24 9.98 11.42
N PHE A 137 2.32 9.11 10.96
CA PHE A 137 2.04 7.86 11.66
C PHE A 137 3.19 6.85 11.54
N ALA A 138 3.88 6.81 10.40
CA ALA A 138 5.03 5.93 10.24
C ALA A 138 6.19 6.29 11.18
N SER A 139 6.47 7.58 11.38
CA SER A 139 7.51 8.03 12.33
C SER A 139 7.19 7.69 13.79
N GLN A 140 5.92 7.43 14.12
CA GLN A 140 5.46 6.99 15.43
C GLN A 140 5.44 5.46 15.60
N GLY A 141 6.00 4.71 14.65
CA GLY A 141 6.14 3.25 14.73
C GLY A 141 5.02 2.44 14.07
N ILE A 142 4.07 3.10 13.38
CA ILE A 142 3.10 2.37 12.56
C ILE A 142 3.80 1.86 11.30
N LYS A 143 3.67 0.57 11.01
CA LYS A 143 4.30 -0.09 9.85
C LYS A 143 3.59 0.25 8.53
N LEU A 144 3.65 1.51 8.10
CA LEU A 144 3.16 1.97 6.80
C LEU A 144 4.27 1.97 5.75
N THR A 145 3.96 1.54 4.52
CA THR A 145 4.89 1.69 3.40
C THR A 145 4.94 3.15 2.96
N ILE A 146 6.09 3.81 3.18
CA ILE A 146 6.29 5.20 2.77
C ILE A 146 6.87 5.26 1.35
N ARG A 147 6.20 6.02 0.47
CA ARG A 147 6.57 6.27 -0.93
C ARG A 147 6.79 7.76 -1.14
N LYS A 148 7.84 8.12 -1.89
CA LYS A 148 8.13 9.49 -2.36
C LYS A 148 7.89 9.52 -3.87
N ASP A 149 7.10 10.48 -4.36
CA ASP A 149 6.90 10.65 -5.81
C ASP A 149 8.09 11.41 -6.40
N PHE A 150 8.69 10.90 -7.47
CA PHE A 150 9.75 11.58 -8.21
C PHE A 150 9.25 12.14 -9.55
N ARG A 151 7.97 11.96 -9.90
CA ARG A 151 7.42 12.33 -11.21
C ARG A 151 7.30 13.84 -11.45
N TYR A 152 7.39 14.68 -10.41
CA TYR A 152 7.27 16.14 -10.53
C TYR A 152 8.60 16.91 -10.64
N GLN A 153 9.77 16.26 -10.49
CA GLN A 153 11.06 16.99 -10.51
C GLN A 153 11.66 17.18 -11.91
N ARG A 154 11.03 16.68 -12.99
CA ARG A 154 11.60 16.70 -14.35
C ARG A 154 10.96 17.67 -15.35
N ILE A 155 10.04 18.55 -14.96
CA ILE A 155 9.36 19.45 -15.93
C ILE A 155 9.81 20.92 -15.86
N ASN A 156 10.59 21.34 -14.86
CA ASN A 156 10.89 22.78 -14.67
C ASN A 156 12.37 23.16 -14.74
N ASN A 157 13.16 22.56 -15.62
CA ASN A 157 14.41 23.19 -16.06
C ASN A 157 14.63 22.83 -17.54
N ASP A 158 14.47 23.84 -18.40
CA ASP A 158 15.18 24.09 -19.66
C ASP A 158 14.24 24.50 -20.80
N ASP A 159 14.06 25.82 -20.92
CA ASP A 159 13.76 26.57 -22.16
C ASP A 159 14.50 27.93 -22.04
N PRO A 160 14.95 28.60 -23.13
CA PRO A 160 14.52 28.43 -24.52
C PRO A 160 15.64 28.35 -25.58
N LEU A 161 15.20 27.88 -26.75
CA LEU A 161 15.85 27.81 -28.06
C LEU A 161 16.43 29.13 -28.55
N ASP A 162 17.68 29.10 -29.03
CA ASP A 162 18.27 30.17 -29.84
C ASP A 162 18.49 29.69 -31.29
N GLN A 163 18.24 30.59 -32.23
CA GLN A 163 17.97 30.32 -33.64
C GLN A 163 19.24 30.12 -34.51
N MET A 164 19.11 29.18 -35.45
CA MET A 164 19.60 29.17 -36.84
C MET A 164 20.96 29.80 -37.18
N ASN A 165 21.89 28.95 -37.69
CA ASN A 165 22.61 29.27 -38.92
C ASN A 165 23.08 28.00 -39.65
N GLU A 166 22.59 27.77 -40.87
CA GLU A 166 23.11 26.78 -41.83
C GLU A 166 24.17 27.41 -42.74
N HIS A 167 25.29 26.72 -42.96
CA HIS A 167 25.87 26.41 -44.28
C HIS A 167 27.15 25.57 -44.10
N THR A 168 27.09 24.25 -44.33
CA THR A 168 27.53 23.51 -45.54
C THR A 168 29.05 23.38 -45.75
N THR A 169 29.46 22.12 -45.85
CA THR A 169 30.38 21.50 -46.83
C THR A 169 31.80 21.05 -46.39
N ILE A 170 31.96 19.72 -46.50
CA ILE A 170 33.08 18.87 -46.99
C ILE A 170 34.42 18.66 -46.22
N THR A 171 34.59 17.37 -45.85
CA THR A 171 35.65 16.44 -46.32
C THR A 171 36.96 16.26 -45.52
N THR A 172 37.36 14.98 -45.50
CA THR A 172 38.70 14.36 -45.37
C THR A 172 39.31 14.04 -43.99
N THR A 173 39.30 12.73 -43.70
CA THR A 173 40.44 11.82 -43.38
C THR A 173 41.44 12.14 -42.27
N SER A 174 41.62 11.15 -41.37
CA SER A 174 42.87 10.43 -41.02
C SER A 174 43.12 10.25 -39.50
N THR A 175 43.15 8.99 -39.05
CA THR A 175 43.86 8.46 -37.86
C THR A 175 45.39 8.51 -38.09
N PRO A 176 46.32 8.22 -37.13
CA PRO A 176 46.19 7.91 -35.69
C PRO A 176 47.32 8.48 -34.75
N SER A 177 47.21 8.13 -33.45
CA SER A 177 48.29 7.90 -32.46
C SER A 177 49.08 9.07 -31.84
N ASN A 178 49.07 9.16 -30.50
CA ASN A 178 50.29 9.31 -29.71
C ASN A 178 50.14 8.78 -28.27
N ILE A 179 51.19 8.10 -27.82
CA ILE A 179 51.40 7.31 -26.60
C ILE A 179 52.42 8.04 -25.73
N ILE A 180 52.17 8.25 -24.43
CA ILE A 180 53.15 8.46 -23.33
C ILE A 180 52.40 8.04 -22.02
N LYS A 181 52.49 6.80 -21.47
CA LYS A 181 53.42 6.25 -20.42
C LYS A 181 53.94 7.30 -19.43
N SER A 182 54.03 7.18 -18.11
CA SER A 182 53.95 6.18 -17.04
C SER A 182 54.05 7.03 -15.73
N ASP A 183 53.60 6.66 -14.54
CA ASP A 183 54.20 5.70 -13.61
C ASP A 183 53.38 5.74 -12.29
N ASN A 184 53.24 4.55 -11.70
CA ASN A 184 52.82 4.21 -10.33
C ASN A 184 54.04 4.41 -9.36
N PRO A 185 54.06 4.05 -8.05
CA PRO A 185 53.03 3.71 -7.04
C PRO A 185 53.37 4.18 -5.57
N ASP A 186 52.56 3.71 -4.62
CA ASP A 186 52.87 3.18 -3.26
C ASP A 186 53.10 4.06 -2.00
N ASP A 187 52.58 3.48 -0.89
CA ASP A 187 52.90 3.60 0.55
C ASP A 187 52.33 4.79 1.36
N ASP A 188 51.75 4.66 2.56
CA ASP A 188 51.62 3.52 3.47
C ASP A 188 50.72 3.86 4.71
N VAL A 189 50.28 2.79 5.41
CA VAL A 189 49.99 2.57 6.87
C VAL A 189 49.03 3.48 7.67
N GLU A 190 47.90 2.94 8.16
CA GLU A 190 47.64 2.22 9.44
C GLU A 190 47.60 3.08 10.72
N GLU A 191 46.45 3.03 11.42
CA GLU A 191 46.45 2.85 12.89
C GLU A 191 45.13 2.20 13.34
N LEU A 192 45.28 0.99 13.89
CA LEU A 192 44.31 0.22 14.65
C LEU A 192 44.35 0.67 16.11
N ASP A 193 43.20 0.72 16.78
CA ASP A 193 43.16 0.55 18.23
C ASP A 193 42.00 -0.36 18.63
N ASP A 194 42.35 -1.31 19.49
CA ASP A 194 41.69 -2.57 19.79
C ASP A 194 41.20 -2.59 21.26
N LEU A 195 40.25 -3.50 21.56
CA LEU A 195 39.86 -4.04 22.89
C LEU A 195 39.16 -3.07 23.89
N SER A 196 38.20 -3.48 24.72
CA SER A 196 37.69 -4.79 25.13
C SER A 196 36.36 -4.65 25.91
N HIS A 197 35.69 -5.79 26.02
CA HIS A 197 34.52 -6.13 26.83
C HIS A 197 34.48 -5.60 28.27
N GLU A 198 33.27 -5.40 28.79
CA GLU A 198 32.88 -5.91 30.10
C GLU A 198 31.36 -6.10 30.16
N GLU A 199 30.98 -7.07 30.97
CA GLU A 199 29.77 -7.87 30.95
C GLU A 199 28.86 -7.48 32.15
N ILE A 200 27.71 -8.14 32.33
CA ILE A 200 26.98 -8.33 33.62
C ILE A 200 25.84 -7.33 34.00
N LYS A 201 24.61 -7.79 33.73
CA LYS A 201 23.53 -8.17 34.70
C LYS A 201 23.13 -7.17 35.80
N ARG A 202 21.85 -6.76 35.82
CA ARG A 202 20.88 -7.10 36.89
C ARG A 202 19.50 -6.42 36.72
N GLU A 203 18.51 -7.30 36.66
CA GLU A 203 17.17 -7.26 37.23
C GLU A 203 16.97 -6.34 38.45
N ARG A 204 15.95 -5.47 38.36
CA ARG A 204 14.99 -5.13 39.42
C ARG A 204 13.76 -4.45 38.81
#